data_AF-A0A428U5Y0-F1
#
_entry.id   AF-A0A428U5Y0-F1
#
_cell.length_a   1.000
_cell.length_b   1.000
_cell.length_c   1.000
_cell.angle_alpha   90.00
_cell.angle_beta   90.00
_cell.angle_gamma   90.00
#
_symmetry.space_group_name_H-M   'P 1'
#
loop_
_entity.id
_entity.type
_entity.pdbx_description
1 polymer ?
#
loop_
_entity_poly.entity_id
_entity_poly.type
_entity_poly.pdbx_seq_one_letter_code
_entity_poly.pdbx_strand_id
1 'polypeptide(L)'
;MKRSRELREELDSDSETAGTQPTIRPVFKVTQLDSAIDDELDSFAMRCNLPPHREALAFKTYDEYEVHYNKSHTNRCLECRKNFPSEHLLNVHIEECHDPTPASWKDVSASA
;
A
#
# COMPACT_ATOMS: atom_id res chain seq x y z
N MET A 1 17.19 -35.16 41.97
CA MET A 1 18.16 -34.32 42.70
C MET A 1 17.54 -32.94 42.89
N LYS A 2 17.64 -32.38 44.10
CA LYS A 2 17.22 -31.02 44.51
C LYS A 2 18.46 -30.11 44.56
N ARG A 3 18.21 -28.77 44.55
CA ARG A 3 19.12 -27.59 44.59
C ARG A 3 19.45 -27.03 43.21
N SER A 4 19.46 -25.72 42.95
CA SER A 4 19.11 -24.47 43.66
C SER A 4 19.05 -23.39 42.55
N ARG A 5 18.21 -22.34 42.62
CA ARG A 5 18.59 -20.93 42.93
C ARG A 5 20.03 -20.57 42.45
N GLU A 6 20.29 -19.51 41.68
CA GLU A 6 20.27 -18.10 42.12
C GLU A 6 20.17 -17.07 40.98
N LEU A 7 19.55 -15.94 41.35
CA LEU A 7 19.57 -14.61 40.75
C LEU A 7 20.95 -13.97 41.00
N ARG A 8 21.53 -13.26 40.01
CA ARG A 8 22.57 -12.26 40.29
C ARG A 8 22.60 -11.16 39.22
N GLU A 9 22.20 -9.97 39.64
CA GLU A 9 22.51 -8.67 39.03
C GLU A 9 23.99 -8.36 39.30
N GLU A 10 24.76 -7.89 38.32
CA GLU A 10 25.99 -7.11 38.56
C GLU A 10 26.15 -6.09 37.43
N LEU A 11 26.24 -4.83 37.83
CA LEU A 11 26.49 -3.65 37.02
C LEU A 11 27.97 -3.52 36.63
N ASP A 12 28.22 -2.48 35.82
CA ASP A 12 29.43 -1.69 35.67
C ASP A 12 30.42 -2.08 34.56
N SER A 13 30.33 -1.31 33.47
CA SER A 13 31.53 -0.91 32.74
C SER A 13 31.38 0.56 32.38
N ASP A 14 31.83 1.41 33.30
CA ASP A 14 32.16 2.81 33.04
C ASP A 14 33.37 2.88 32.08
N SER A 15 33.20 3.58 30.97
CA SER A 15 34.32 4.07 30.18
C SER A 15 33.88 5.31 29.44
N GLU A 16 34.12 6.42 30.12
CA GLU A 16 34.15 7.76 29.57
C GLU A 16 35.23 7.82 28.48
N THR A 17 34.82 7.98 27.22
CA THR A 17 35.70 8.49 26.18
C THR A 17 34.99 9.63 25.48
N ALA A 18 35.46 10.82 25.84
CA ALA A 18 35.04 12.09 25.32
C ALA A 18 35.33 12.20 23.82
N GLY A 19 34.40 12.85 23.13
CA GLY A 19 34.72 13.61 21.92
C GLY A 19 34.28 12.96 20.62
N THR A 20 33.00 13.08 20.29
CA THR A 20 32.52 13.79 19.09
C THR A 20 31.00 13.81 19.13
N GLN A 21 30.45 14.95 19.56
CA GLN A 21 29.01 15.21 19.58
C GLN A 21 28.62 15.88 18.25
N PRO A 22 27.89 15.20 17.35
CA PRO A 22 26.82 15.82 16.60
C PRO A 22 25.52 15.43 17.31
N THR A 23 24.78 16.46 17.69
CA THR A 23 23.62 16.39 18.56
C THR A 23 22.58 15.42 17.99
N ILE A 24 22.32 14.30 18.68
CA ILE A 24 21.04 13.63 18.50
C ILE A 24 20.03 14.67 18.95
N ARG A 25 19.35 15.31 17.99
CA ARG A 25 18.20 16.15 18.28
C ARG A 25 17.33 15.31 19.22
N PRO A 26 17.06 15.75 20.47
CA PRO A 26 16.06 15.05 21.24
C PRO A 26 14.83 15.00 20.36
N VAL A 27 14.12 13.88 20.37
CA VAL A 27 12.78 13.81 19.80
C VAL A 27 12.04 14.98 20.42
N PHE A 28 11.93 16.07 19.64
CA PHE A 28 11.03 17.15 19.95
C PHE A 28 9.69 16.47 19.82
N LYS A 29 9.16 16.08 20.97
CA LYS A 29 7.75 15.85 21.19
C LYS A 29 7.10 17.06 20.53
N VAL A 30 6.61 16.86 19.32
CA VAL A 30 5.99 17.94 18.56
C VAL A 30 4.72 18.25 19.33
N THR A 31 4.81 19.27 20.17
CA THR A 31 3.67 19.92 20.77
C THR A 31 2.88 20.52 19.62
N GLN A 32 1.76 19.85 19.31
CA GLN A 32 0.55 20.37 18.68
C GLN A 32 0.72 21.59 17.76
N LEU A 33 0.53 21.38 16.46
CA LEU A 33 0.03 22.43 15.57
C LEU A 33 -1.43 22.13 15.25
N ASP A 34 -2.32 22.60 16.11
CA ASP A 34 -3.72 22.79 15.77
C ASP A 34 -3.86 24.24 15.28
N SER A 35 -4.10 24.43 13.98
CA SER A 35 -4.75 25.64 13.44
C SER A 35 -4.95 25.52 11.93
N ALA A 36 -6.22 25.36 11.56
CA ALA A 36 -6.84 25.70 10.28
C ALA A 36 -6.38 24.94 9.03
N ILE A 37 -6.65 23.63 8.99
CA ILE A 37 -7.08 23.01 7.73
C ILE A 37 -8.56 22.65 7.89
N ASP A 38 -9.40 23.65 7.63
CA ASP A 38 -10.76 23.56 7.09
C ASP A 38 -11.64 22.39 7.57
N ASP A 39 -12.67 22.72 8.36
CA ASP A 39 -13.79 21.86 8.81
C ASP A 39 -14.45 21.04 7.67
N GLU A 40 -14.17 21.39 6.41
CA GLU A 40 -14.63 20.72 5.20
C GLU A 40 -13.85 19.42 4.86
N LEU A 41 -12.60 19.25 5.32
CA LEU A 41 -11.80 18.05 5.00
C LEU A 41 -12.02 16.85 5.93
N ASP A 42 -12.52 17.12 7.13
CA ASP A 42 -12.89 16.12 8.16
C ASP A 42 -14.24 15.44 7.86
N SER A 43 -15.09 16.09 7.05
CA SER A 43 -16.42 15.58 6.68
C SER A 43 -16.43 14.61 5.49
N PHE A 44 -15.26 14.21 4.96
CA PHE A 44 -15.14 13.18 3.93
C PHE A 44 -14.74 11.83 4.52
N ALA A 45 -15.67 10.88 4.57
CA ALA A 45 -15.44 9.54 5.10
C ALA A 45 -14.47 8.70 4.25
N MET A 46 -14.44 8.91 2.92
CA MET A 46 -13.64 8.08 2.01
C MET A 46 -12.97 8.90 0.90
N ARG A 47 -11.81 8.42 0.42
CA ARG A 47 -11.07 9.04 -0.69
C ARG A 47 -10.59 8.00 -1.70
N CYS A 48 -10.71 8.30 -3.00
CA CYS A 48 -10.21 7.49 -4.10
C CYS A 48 -8.96 8.14 -4.72
N ASN A 49 -7.84 7.42 -4.70
CA ASN A 49 -6.55 7.85 -5.26
C ASN A 49 -6.09 6.95 -6.44
N LEU A 50 -6.99 6.12 -6.96
CA LEU A 50 -6.65 5.19 -8.04
C LEU A 50 -6.61 5.94 -9.38
N PRO A 51 -5.63 5.66 -10.25
CA PRO A 51 -5.69 6.10 -11.64
C PRO A 51 -7.05 5.72 -12.25
N PRO A 52 -7.73 6.64 -12.95
CA PRO A 52 -7.19 7.75 -13.73
C PRO A 52 -7.15 9.12 -13.03
N HIS A 53 -7.48 9.19 -11.75
CA HIS A 53 -7.59 10.46 -11.05
C HIS A 53 -6.21 11.09 -10.85
N ARG A 54 -6.07 12.37 -11.22
CA ARG A 54 -4.85 13.16 -10.95
C ARG A 54 -4.77 13.61 -9.49
N GLU A 55 -5.92 13.76 -8.86
CA GLU A 55 -6.09 14.21 -7.48
C GLU A 55 -7.04 13.26 -6.76
N ALA A 56 -6.96 13.21 -5.43
CA ALA A 56 -7.81 12.35 -4.62
C ALA A 56 -9.28 12.81 -4.68
N LEU A 57 -10.18 11.97 -5.19
CA LEU A 57 -11.61 12.25 -5.10
C LEU A 57 -12.12 11.91 -3.71
N ALA A 58 -12.74 12.87 -3.03
CA ALA A 58 -13.28 12.70 -1.69
C ALA A 58 -14.81 12.51 -1.73
N PHE A 59 -15.32 11.59 -0.90
CA PHE A 59 -16.74 11.23 -0.80
C PHE A 59 -17.19 11.35 0.65
N LYS A 60 -18.43 11.84 0.86
CA LYS A 60 -18.99 12.05 2.20
C LYS A 60 -19.46 10.73 2.81
N THR A 61 -19.97 9.83 1.98
CA THR A 61 -20.48 8.53 2.41
C THR A 61 -19.77 7.37 1.70
N TYR A 62 -19.88 6.17 2.30
CA TYR A 62 -19.37 4.94 1.71
C TYR A 62 -20.11 4.57 0.41
N ASP A 63 -21.43 4.75 0.36
CA ASP A 63 -22.25 4.40 -0.81
C ASP A 63 -21.82 5.18 -2.07
N GLU A 64 -21.57 6.49 -1.92
CA GLU A 64 -21.06 7.32 -3.01
C GLU A 64 -19.69 6.83 -3.53
N TYR A 65 -18.81 6.41 -2.61
CA TYR A 65 -17.51 5.83 -2.97
C TYR A 65 -17.66 4.48 -3.69
N GLU A 66 -18.58 3.62 -3.23
CA GLU A 66 -18.83 2.32 -3.86
C GLU A 66 -19.38 2.48 -5.28
N VAL A 67 -20.38 3.36 -5.47
CA VAL A 67 -20.92 3.68 -6.80
C VAL A 67 -19.83 4.24 -7.70
N HIS A 68 -18.95 5.10 -7.17
CA HIS A 68 -17.81 5.62 -7.91
C HIS A 68 -16.85 4.49 -8.34
N TYR A 69 -16.48 3.63 -7.39
CA TYR A 69 -15.56 2.52 -7.62
C TYR A 69 -16.11 1.57 -8.68
N ASN A 70 -17.38 1.21 -8.56
CA ASN A 70 -18.03 0.28 -9.46
C ASN A 70 -18.11 0.79 -10.90
N LYS A 71 -18.23 2.10 -11.07
CA LYS A 71 -18.30 2.74 -12.39
C LYS A 71 -16.93 2.97 -13.02
N SER A 72 -15.91 3.21 -12.20
CA SER A 72 -14.62 3.74 -12.66
C SER A 72 -13.49 2.73 -12.64
N HIS A 73 -13.59 1.73 -11.75
CA HIS A 73 -12.46 0.85 -11.38
C HIS A 73 -12.79 -0.64 -11.41
N THR A 74 -14.04 -1.05 -11.65
CA THR A 74 -14.42 -2.48 -11.70
C THR A 74 -13.70 -3.23 -12.82
N ASN A 75 -13.71 -2.70 -14.04
CA ASN A 75 -13.10 -3.39 -15.17
C ASN A 75 -11.67 -2.88 -15.39
N ARG A 76 -10.83 -3.02 -14.36
CA ARG A 76 -9.43 -2.59 -14.40
C ARG A 76 -8.49 -3.75 -14.64
N CYS A 77 -7.66 -3.65 -15.68
CA CYS A 77 -6.60 -4.64 -15.91
C CYS A 77 -5.59 -4.60 -14.76
N LEU A 78 -5.28 -5.76 -14.17
CA LEU A 78 -4.36 -5.85 -13.04
C LEU A 78 -2.89 -5.69 -13.46
N GLU A 79 -2.58 -5.97 -14.72
CA GLU A 79 -1.23 -5.87 -15.26
C GLU A 79 -0.90 -4.43 -15.69
N CYS A 80 -1.62 -3.88 -16.67
CA CYS A 80 -1.34 -2.53 -17.18
C CYS A 80 -2.12 -1.41 -16.49
N ARG A 81 -2.99 -1.74 -15.52
CA ARG A 81 -3.77 -0.76 -14.72
C ARG A 81 -4.73 0.12 -15.51
N LYS A 82 -5.04 -0.21 -16.77
CA LYS A 82 -6.04 0.46 -17.61
C LYS A 82 -7.46 0.06 -17.20
N ASN A 83 -8.37 1.03 -17.20
CA ASN A 83 -9.79 0.82 -16.95
C ASN A 83 -10.56 0.68 -18.28
N PHE A 84 -11.55 -0.21 -18.30
CA PHE A 84 -12.38 -0.49 -19.46
C PHE A 84 -13.86 -0.22 -19.13
N PRO A 85 -14.69 0.15 -20.11
CA PRO A 85 -16.10 0.45 -19.86
C PRO A 85 -16.97 -0.81 -19.66
N SER A 86 -16.48 -1.99 -20.04
CA SER A 86 -17.16 -3.27 -19.81
C SER A 86 -16.17 -4.39 -19.53
N GLU A 87 -16.66 -5.44 -18.86
CA GLU A 87 -15.89 -6.66 -18.57
C GLU A 87 -15.44 -7.35 -19.86
N HIS A 88 -16.31 -7.41 -20.88
CA HIS A 88 -15.98 -8.01 -22.18
C HIS A 88 -14.76 -7.34 -22.82
N LEU A 89 -14.67 -6.01 -22.79
CA LEU A 89 -13.52 -5.28 -23.36
C LEU A 89 -12.25 -5.46 -22.52
N LEU A 90 -12.38 -5.63 -21.20
CA LEU A 90 -11.26 -6.00 -20.35
C LEU A 90 -10.74 -7.40 -20.71
N ASN A 91 -11.63 -8.38 -20.90
CA ASN A 91 -11.24 -9.75 -21.25
C ASN A 91 -10.53 -9.79 -22.61
N VAL A 92 -11.11 -9.15 -23.63
CA VAL A 92 -10.46 -9.03 -24.95
C VAL A 92 -9.09 -8.35 -24.83
N HIS A 93 -8.96 -7.30 -24.01
CA HIS A 93 -7.66 -6.66 -23.76
C HIS A 93 -6.65 -7.62 -23.12
N ILE A 94 -7.08 -8.45 -22.17
CA ILE A 94 -6.21 -9.45 -21.54
C ILE A 94 -5.76 -10.46 -22.59
N GLU A 95 -6.69 -11.05 -23.35
CA GLU A 95 -6.40 -12.06 -24.38
C GLU A 95 -5.44 -11.55 -25.47
N GLU A 96 -5.60 -10.31 -25.92
CA GLU A 96 -4.81 -9.80 -27.06
C GLU A 96 -3.50 -9.10 -26.64
N CYS A 97 -3.42 -8.56 -25.41
CA CYS A 97 -2.30 -7.73 -24.97
C CYS A 97 -1.45 -8.37 -23.85
N HIS A 98 -2.05 -9.23 -23.03
CA HIS A 98 -1.41 -9.82 -21.85
C HIS A 98 -1.36 -11.34 -21.85
N ASP A 99 -2.16 -12.01 -22.68
CA ASP A 99 -1.99 -13.43 -22.96
C ASP A 99 -1.01 -13.58 -24.12
N PRO A 100 0.28 -13.87 -23.86
CA PRO A 100 1.18 -14.28 -24.91
C PRO A 100 0.70 -15.65 -25.37
N THR A 101 -0.21 -15.68 -26.36
CA THR A 101 -0.69 -16.93 -26.93
C THR A 101 0.52 -17.84 -27.21
N PRO A 102 0.65 -19.00 -26.55
CA PRO A 102 1.73 -19.91 -26.84
C PRO A 102 1.32 -20.70 -28.09
N ALA A 103 1.13 -20.00 -29.21
CA ALA A 103 0.93 -20.57 -30.53
C ALA A 103 2.26 -21.13 -31.04
N SER A 104 2.79 -22.17 -30.38
CA SER A 104 3.74 -23.11 -31.03
C SER A 104 4.10 -24.37 -30.25
N TRP A 105 3.76 -24.55 -28.96
CA TRP A 105 3.94 -25.86 -28.29
C TRP A 105 2.81 -26.86 -28.65
N LYS A 106 2.47 -26.92 -29.94
CA LYS A 106 1.87 -28.12 -30.51
C LYS A 106 2.99 -29.15 -30.71
N ASP A 107 3.61 -29.57 -29.62
CA ASP A 107 4.34 -30.81 -29.58
C ASP A 107 3.32 -31.95 -29.57
N VAL A 108 2.73 -32.22 -30.73
CA VAL A 108 2.31 -33.59 -31.05
C VAL A 108 3.51 -34.32 -31.65
N SER A 109 4.58 -34.38 -30.87
CA SER A 109 5.56 -35.46 -30.96
C SER A 109 4.90 -36.70 -30.35
N ALA A 110 3.97 -37.31 -31.10
CA ALA A 110 3.38 -38.60 -30.77
C ALA A 110 3.37 -39.48 -32.02
N SER A 111 4.51 -40.14 -32.21
CA SER A 111 4.70 -41.48 -32.78
C SER A 111 3.94 -41.87 -34.06
N ALA A 112 4.69 -41.94 -35.16
CA ALA A 112 4.52 -42.94 -36.22
C ALA A 112 5.89 -43.45 -36.66
#